data_AF-A0AAE1HRQ9-F1
#
_entry.id   AF-A0AAE1HRQ9-F1
#
_cell.length_a   1.000
_cell.length_b   1.000
_cell.length_c   1.000
_cell.angle_alpha   90.00
_cell.angle_beta   90.00
_cell.angle_gamma   90.00
#
_symmetry.space_group_name_H-M   'P 1'
#
loop_
_entity.id
_entity.type
_entity.pdbx_description
1 polymer ?
#
loop_
_entity_poly.entity_id
_entity_poly.type
_entity_poly.pdbx_seq_one_letter_code
_entity_poly.pdbx_strand_id
1 'polypeptide(L)'
;MNGHMGYSSCPFCLIAGERSKRTGDAMVFPHETVLLERTDEIYKRQIEDAVAVKQSVEDFVQRLPLGVDKLVYWKASLYRNFLLYFSLPTLNGLMKDVYFHHFVLFVDAISLLNGSSVSEIDILKADGLLQQFCEEFEKLYGVRNMTFNLHLLRHIPECVRRLGPLWAFNCFLFEDLNGRLAAMVHGTNHACLQVARSLTMAQRLPVLIESLSDGCAKIFCEKLLYKWKRQSINEYLQPGTFSVGKYNEAVSYPDLLKELLSNLYGFLPHFLTFHRLYHCKQLFVAKSYSRSSRVSSHVKYRLVSTNFGEILTFVRVAHQDVLKMFALVKKIDVVPFNDSGHAPHIMYCVPREDIELVPVSHLLAIFDT
;
A
#
# COMPACT_ATOMS: atom_id res chain seq x y z
N MET A 1 1.53 13.29 -29.63
CA MET A 1 2.85 13.94 -29.49
C MET A 1 3.87 12.83 -29.22
N ASN A 2 4.41 12.29 -30.31
CA ASN A 2 5.55 11.37 -30.28
C ASN A 2 6.83 12.21 -30.31
N GLY A 3 7.78 11.91 -29.44
CA GLY A 3 9.14 12.44 -29.53
C GLY A 3 9.54 13.40 -28.40
N HIS A 4 10.04 12.84 -27.31
CA HIS A 4 11.18 13.42 -26.60
C HIS A 4 12.30 12.38 -26.54
N MET A 5 13.02 12.26 -27.66
CA MET A 5 14.40 11.81 -27.65
C MET A 5 15.25 13.01 -27.21
N GLY A 6 16.14 12.85 -26.22
CA GLY A 6 17.20 13.83 -26.01
C GLY A 6 17.64 14.02 -24.57
N TYR A 7 18.39 13.07 -24.03
CA TYR A 7 19.48 13.41 -23.11
C TYR A 7 20.72 12.70 -23.64
N SER A 8 21.56 13.42 -24.40
CA SER A 8 22.86 12.94 -24.93
C SER A 8 23.87 12.63 -23.81
N SER A 9 23.60 13.10 -22.61
CA SER A 9 24.40 12.90 -21.40
C SER A 9 23.49 12.91 -20.16
N CYS A 10 23.94 12.26 -19.10
CA CYS A 10 23.25 12.34 -17.81
C CYS A 10 23.38 13.76 -17.22
N PRO A 11 22.28 14.42 -16.82
CA PRO A 11 22.33 15.76 -16.22
C PRO A 11 22.98 15.81 -14.84
N PHE A 12 23.18 14.64 -14.20
CA PHE A 12 23.77 14.55 -12.86
C PHE A 12 25.28 14.29 -12.88
N CYS A 13 25.80 13.51 -13.84
CA CYS A 13 27.22 13.13 -13.87
C CYS A 13 27.92 13.32 -15.22
N LEU A 14 27.27 13.95 -16.21
CA LEU A 14 27.84 14.27 -17.53
C LEU A 14 28.33 13.06 -18.36
N ILE A 15 28.07 11.83 -17.91
CA ILE A 15 28.36 10.61 -18.70
C ILE A 15 27.56 10.67 -19.99
N ALA A 16 28.25 10.63 -21.12
CA ALA A 16 27.64 10.56 -22.45
C ALA A 16 27.08 9.15 -22.69
N GLY A 17 25.84 9.05 -23.15
CA GLY A 17 25.28 7.76 -23.56
C GLY A 17 25.66 7.46 -25.01
N GLU A 18 25.77 6.18 -25.35
CA GLU A 18 26.10 5.72 -26.70
C GLU A 18 24.82 5.40 -27.48
N ARG A 19 24.80 5.72 -28.78
CA ARG A 19 23.71 5.29 -29.68
C ARG A 19 23.98 3.89 -30.21
N SER A 20 23.12 2.94 -29.85
CA SER A 20 23.23 1.57 -30.38
C SER A 20 22.65 1.48 -31.80
N LYS A 21 23.52 1.24 -32.80
CA LYS A 21 23.12 1.02 -34.20
C LYS A 21 22.27 -0.25 -34.41
N ARG A 22 22.21 -1.17 -33.43
CA ARG A 22 21.47 -2.45 -33.55
C ARG A 22 20.03 -2.39 -33.05
N THR A 23 19.64 -1.36 -32.29
CA THR A 23 18.30 -1.24 -31.66
C THR A 23 17.55 0.02 -32.09
N GLY A 24 17.70 0.42 -33.35
CA GLY A 24 16.93 1.55 -33.89
C GLY A 24 17.27 2.91 -33.26
N ASP A 25 18.56 3.15 -32.96
CA ASP A 25 19.10 4.46 -32.54
C ASP A 25 18.76 4.90 -31.09
N ALA A 26 18.37 3.95 -30.22
CA ALA A 26 18.18 4.20 -28.79
C ALA A 26 19.51 4.50 -28.05
N MET A 27 19.46 5.45 -27.10
CA MET A 27 20.56 5.81 -26.19
C MET A 27 20.72 4.75 -25.09
N VAL A 28 21.91 4.16 -24.99
CA VAL A 28 22.29 3.17 -23.96
C VAL A 28 23.52 3.64 -23.18
N PHE A 29 23.69 3.13 -21.95
CA PHE A 29 24.84 3.47 -21.09
C PHE A 29 25.63 2.20 -20.74
N PRO A 30 26.56 1.74 -21.60
CA PRO A 30 27.29 0.49 -21.42
C PRO A 30 28.31 0.51 -20.27
N HIS A 31 28.55 -0.65 -19.69
CA HIS A 31 29.69 -1.01 -18.87
C HIS A 31 30.39 -2.22 -19.54
N GLU A 32 31.46 -1.95 -20.30
CA GLU A 32 32.16 -2.89 -21.20
C GLU A 32 32.11 -4.40 -20.81
N THR A 33 31.35 -5.23 -21.56
CA THR A 33 31.82 -6.25 -22.54
C THR A 33 30.84 -7.43 -22.70
N VAL A 34 30.28 -7.56 -23.92
CA VAL A 34 29.73 -8.71 -24.71
C VAL A 34 28.70 -9.69 -24.10
N LEU A 35 27.63 -9.95 -24.87
CA LEU A 35 26.41 -10.71 -24.51
C LEU A 35 26.05 -11.88 -25.41
N LEU A 36 25.30 -12.83 -24.82
CA LEU A 36 24.40 -13.78 -25.47
C LEU A 36 22.97 -13.61 -24.94
N GLU A 37 21.98 -13.61 -25.84
CA GLU A 37 20.56 -13.32 -25.59
C GLU A 37 19.75 -14.55 -25.13
N ARG A 38 18.61 -14.34 -24.45
CA ARG A 38 17.60 -15.38 -24.15
C ARG A 38 16.16 -14.85 -24.23
N THR A 39 15.25 -15.73 -24.66
CA THR A 39 13.91 -15.44 -25.18
C THR A 39 12.75 -15.58 -24.16
N ASP A 40 11.67 -14.84 -24.45
CA ASP A 40 10.56 -14.32 -23.62
C ASP A 40 9.40 -15.32 -23.32
N GLU A 41 9.55 -16.60 -23.67
CA GLU A 41 8.41 -17.53 -23.78
C GLU A 41 8.16 -18.40 -22.53
N ILE A 42 9.19 -18.63 -21.72
CA ILE A 42 9.08 -19.44 -20.49
C ILE A 42 8.52 -18.62 -19.33
N TYR A 43 8.84 -17.32 -19.27
CA TYR A 43 8.36 -16.37 -18.26
C TYR A 43 6.83 -16.30 -18.25
N LYS A 44 6.20 -16.25 -19.42
CA LYS A 44 4.74 -16.07 -19.56
C LYS A 44 3.90 -17.19 -18.95
N ARG A 45 4.41 -18.43 -18.87
CA ARG A 45 3.63 -19.60 -18.39
C ARG A 45 3.54 -19.73 -16.86
N GLN A 46 4.53 -19.25 -16.12
CA GLN A 46 4.63 -19.49 -14.67
C GLN A 46 4.04 -18.35 -13.82
N ILE A 47 3.82 -17.23 -14.49
CA ILE A 47 3.15 -16.03 -14.01
C ILE A 47 1.69 -16.28 -13.67
N GLU A 48 1.00 -17.11 -14.45
CA GLU A 48 -0.42 -17.40 -14.26
C GLU A 48 -0.64 -18.23 -12.97
N ASP A 49 0.34 -19.04 -12.58
CA ASP A 49 0.30 -19.87 -11.36
C ASP A 49 0.61 -19.08 -10.08
N ALA A 50 1.54 -18.11 -10.16
CA ALA A 50 1.94 -17.29 -9.00
C ALA A 50 0.82 -16.35 -8.51
N VAL A 51 -0.11 -15.98 -9.39
CA VAL A 51 -1.24 -15.08 -9.11
C VAL A 51 -2.36 -15.79 -8.35
N ALA A 52 -2.39 -17.12 -8.41
CA ALA A 52 -3.34 -17.94 -7.66
C ALA A 52 -3.01 -18.00 -6.16
N VAL A 53 -1.76 -17.73 -5.77
CA VAL A 53 -1.30 -17.77 -4.38
C VAL A 53 -1.46 -16.38 -3.75
N LYS A 54 -2.66 -16.11 -3.20
CA LYS A 54 -2.95 -14.89 -2.42
C LYS A 54 -2.06 -14.82 -1.18
N GLN A 55 -0.89 -14.20 -1.29
CA GLN A 55 -0.11 -13.76 -0.13
C GLN A 55 -0.81 -12.59 0.55
N SER A 56 -0.94 -12.65 1.88
CA SER A 56 -1.62 -11.63 2.69
C SER A 56 -0.78 -10.36 2.76
N VAL A 57 -1.47 -9.22 2.76
CA VAL A 57 -0.83 -7.92 2.53
C VAL A 57 -1.26 -6.97 3.62
N GLU A 58 -0.34 -6.14 4.08
CA GLU A 58 -0.60 -5.06 5.01
C GLU A 58 -1.62 -4.05 4.43
N ASP A 59 -2.49 -3.49 5.28
CA ASP A 59 -3.64 -2.65 4.86
C ASP A 59 -3.24 -1.36 4.10
N PHE A 60 -1.96 -0.95 4.10
CA PHE A 60 -1.49 0.21 3.34
C PHE A 60 -1.45 -0.06 1.82
N VAL A 61 -1.43 -1.32 1.40
CA VAL A 61 -1.50 -1.69 -0.01
C VAL A 61 -2.95 -1.60 -0.48
N GLN A 62 -3.36 -0.40 -0.85
CA GLN A 62 -4.71 -0.13 -1.37
C GLN A 62 -5.05 -0.91 -2.66
N ARG A 63 -4.03 -1.48 -3.33
CA ARG A 63 -4.17 -2.26 -4.56
C ARG A 63 -3.18 -3.42 -4.59
N LEU A 64 -3.72 -4.63 -4.57
CA LEU A 64 -2.97 -5.86 -4.85
C LEU A 64 -2.43 -5.82 -6.29
N PRO A 65 -1.18 -6.27 -6.54
CA PRO A 65 -0.70 -6.53 -7.89
C PRO A 65 -1.74 -7.35 -8.64
N LEU A 66 -2.09 -6.91 -9.85
CA LEU A 66 -2.82 -7.78 -10.78
C LEU A 66 -1.91 -8.94 -11.15
N GLY A 67 -2.44 -9.95 -11.82
CA GLY A 67 -1.55 -10.95 -12.36
C GLY A 67 -0.49 -10.34 -13.28
N VAL A 68 0.70 -10.92 -13.30
CA VAL A 68 1.79 -10.35 -14.11
C VAL A 68 1.57 -10.63 -15.62
N ASP A 69 0.51 -11.38 -15.99
CA ASP A 69 -0.10 -11.44 -17.33
C ASP A 69 -0.67 -10.08 -17.77
N LYS A 70 -0.99 -9.22 -16.80
CA LYS A 70 -1.56 -7.89 -17.00
C LYS A 70 -0.55 -6.78 -16.72
N LEU A 71 0.76 -7.05 -16.75
CA LEU A 71 1.81 -6.04 -16.52
C LEU A 71 1.58 -4.75 -17.32
N VAL A 72 1.12 -4.85 -18.57
CA VAL A 72 0.82 -3.68 -19.42
C VAL A 72 -0.25 -2.75 -18.81
N TYR A 73 -1.13 -3.27 -17.97
CA TYR A 73 -2.18 -2.51 -17.29
C TYR A 73 -1.79 -2.08 -15.88
N TRP A 74 -0.58 -2.39 -15.42
CA TRP A 74 -0.14 -2.00 -14.10
C TRP A 74 0.08 -0.49 -14.04
N LYS A 75 -0.54 0.13 -13.04
CA LYS A 75 -0.25 1.51 -12.67
C LYS A 75 1.02 1.56 -11.82
N ALA A 76 1.69 2.70 -11.75
CA ALA A 76 2.89 2.89 -10.93
C ALA A 76 2.71 2.43 -9.46
N SER A 77 1.53 2.60 -8.87
CA SER A 77 1.22 2.10 -7.53
C SER A 77 1.33 0.57 -7.41
N LEU A 78 0.95 -0.17 -8.46
CA LEU A 78 1.05 -1.63 -8.49
C LEU A 78 2.50 -2.08 -8.61
N TYR A 79 3.29 -1.43 -9.47
CA TYR A 79 4.73 -1.70 -9.57
C TYR A 79 5.46 -1.44 -8.26
N ARG A 80 5.16 -0.32 -7.59
CA ARG A 80 5.70 0.00 -6.26
C ARG A 80 5.38 -1.10 -5.26
N ASN A 81 4.10 -1.50 -5.18
CA ASN A 81 3.68 -2.50 -4.22
C ASN A 81 4.33 -3.85 -4.53
N PHE A 82 4.35 -4.25 -5.80
CA PHE A 82 5.03 -5.46 -6.25
C PHE A 82 6.49 -5.46 -5.82
N LEU A 83 7.24 -4.40 -6.15
CA LEU A 83 8.66 -4.28 -5.83
C LEU A 83 8.94 -4.39 -4.32
N LEU A 84 8.16 -3.70 -3.49
CA LEU A 84 8.45 -3.60 -2.06
C LEU A 84 7.89 -4.75 -1.22
N TYR A 85 6.87 -5.47 -1.70
CA TYR A 85 6.15 -6.42 -0.83
C TYR A 85 5.97 -7.81 -1.43
N PHE A 86 5.85 -7.92 -2.76
CA PHE A 86 5.46 -9.20 -3.38
C PHE A 86 6.58 -9.83 -4.18
N SER A 87 7.50 -9.04 -4.73
CA SER A 87 8.40 -9.52 -5.76
C SER A 87 9.39 -10.55 -5.23
N LEU A 88 9.96 -10.37 -4.03
CA LEU A 88 10.87 -11.37 -3.47
C LEU A 88 10.16 -12.68 -3.11
N PRO A 89 9.06 -12.68 -2.34
CA PRO A 89 8.32 -13.92 -2.06
C PRO A 89 7.78 -14.62 -3.30
N THR A 90 7.35 -13.85 -4.30
CA THR A 90 6.73 -14.40 -5.51
C THR A 90 7.79 -14.97 -6.47
N LEU A 91 8.96 -14.33 -6.59
CA LEU A 91 9.99 -14.73 -7.56
C LEU A 91 10.97 -15.77 -6.99
N ASN A 92 10.98 -15.98 -5.67
CA ASN A 92 11.84 -16.97 -5.03
C ASN A 92 11.49 -18.38 -5.53
N GLY A 93 12.51 -19.13 -5.97
CA GLY A 93 12.34 -20.45 -6.58
C GLY A 93 11.77 -20.45 -8.01
N LEU A 94 11.29 -19.31 -8.53
CA LEU A 94 10.87 -19.16 -9.93
C LEU A 94 12.01 -18.64 -10.81
N MET A 95 12.78 -17.69 -10.30
CA MET A 95 13.94 -17.15 -10.99
C MET A 95 15.19 -17.97 -10.67
N LYS A 96 16.15 -18.03 -11.62
CA LYS A 96 17.47 -18.58 -11.31
C LYS A 96 18.14 -17.73 -10.24
N ASP A 97 18.86 -18.38 -9.34
CA ASP A 97 19.45 -17.75 -8.16
C ASP A 97 20.23 -16.48 -8.48
N VAL A 98 21.06 -16.50 -9.53
CA VAL A 98 21.86 -15.33 -9.93
C VAL A 98 20.99 -14.09 -10.20
N TYR A 99 19.88 -14.25 -10.92
CA TYR A 99 18.97 -13.13 -11.20
C TYR A 99 18.14 -12.74 -9.98
N PHE A 100 17.79 -13.71 -9.13
CA PHE A 100 17.05 -13.45 -7.90
C PHE A 100 17.89 -12.63 -6.93
N HIS A 101 19.14 -13.03 -6.68
CA HIS A 101 20.06 -12.33 -5.79
C HIS A 101 20.36 -10.92 -6.30
N HIS A 102 20.58 -10.78 -7.61
CA HIS A 102 20.72 -9.48 -8.23
C HIS A 102 19.48 -8.59 -8.02
N PHE A 103 18.27 -9.14 -8.17
CA PHE A 103 17.03 -8.42 -7.94
C PHE A 103 16.80 -8.06 -6.46
N VAL A 104 17.28 -8.88 -5.52
CA VAL A 104 17.28 -8.57 -4.08
C VAL A 104 18.06 -7.29 -3.78
N LEU A 105 19.22 -7.06 -4.41
CA LEU A 105 20.00 -5.83 -4.23
C LEU A 105 19.15 -4.58 -4.50
N PHE A 106 18.38 -4.63 -5.59
CA PHE A 106 17.50 -3.51 -5.98
C PHE A 106 16.35 -3.32 -5.00
N VAL A 107 15.65 -4.39 -4.62
CA VAL A 107 14.54 -4.30 -3.66
C VAL A 107 15.03 -3.77 -2.32
N ASP A 108 16.16 -4.27 -1.84
CA ASP A 108 16.74 -3.89 -0.55
C ASP A 108 17.15 -2.41 -0.56
N ALA A 109 17.87 -1.95 -1.58
CA ALA A 109 18.26 -0.55 -1.71
C ALA A 109 17.06 0.41 -1.77
N ILE A 110 16.04 0.09 -2.59
CA ILE A 110 14.85 0.93 -2.70
C ILE A 110 14.06 0.94 -1.38
N SER A 111 14.05 -0.17 -0.63
CA SER A 111 13.38 -0.24 0.66
C SER A 111 14.03 0.65 1.72
N LEU A 112 15.37 0.67 1.79
CA LEU A 112 16.14 1.53 2.67
C LEU A 112 15.84 3.01 2.37
N LEU A 113 15.82 3.39 1.10
CA LEU A 113 15.57 4.76 0.64
C LEU A 113 14.10 5.20 0.74
N ASN A 114 13.18 4.25 0.92
CA ASN A 114 11.74 4.49 1.07
C ASN A 114 11.26 4.43 2.53
N GLY A 115 12.17 4.37 3.51
CA GLY A 115 11.84 4.36 4.94
C GLY A 115 11.04 5.60 5.40
N SER A 116 10.33 5.46 6.52
CA SER A 116 9.67 6.59 7.19
C SER A 116 10.69 7.61 7.71
N SER A 117 11.84 7.11 8.14
CA SER A 117 13.07 7.86 8.41
C SER A 117 14.22 7.15 7.70
N VAL A 118 15.12 7.90 7.09
CA VAL A 118 16.28 7.37 6.34
C VAL A 118 17.53 8.00 6.94
N SER A 119 18.41 7.18 7.51
CA SER A 119 19.68 7.63 8.08
C SER A 119 20.77 7.68 7.02
N GLU A 120 21.86 8.41 7.28
CA GLU A 120 23.02 8.44 6.36
C GLU A 120 23.62 7.03 6.15
N ILE A 121 23.56 6.17 7.17
CA ILE A 121 24.00 4.77 7.07
C ILE A 121 23.13 4.00 6.07
N ASP A 122 21.82 4.22 6.08
CA ASP A 122 20.90 3.59 5.13
C ASP A 122 21.17 4.06 3.70
N ILE A 123 21.44 5.36 3.53
CA ILE A 123 21.79 5.95 2.21
C ILE A 123 23.09 5.34 1.68
N LEU A 124 24.13 5.25 2.51
CA LEU A 124 25.42 4.66 2.11
C LEU A 124 25.29 3.18 1.73
N LYS A 125 24.51 2.41 2.50
CA LYS A 125 24.22 1.01 2.17
C LYS A 125 23.46 0.89 0.85
N ALA A 126 22.41 1.69 0.67
CA ALA A 126 21.62 1.70 -0.55
C ALA A 126 22.43 2.12 -1.77
N ASP A 127 23.37 3.06 -1.61
CA ASP A 127 24.30 3.47 -2.67
C ASP A 127 25.19 2.31 -3.12
N GLY A 128 25.82 1.59 -2.17
CA GLY A 128 26.60 0.40 -2.48
C GLY A 128 25.78 -0.68 -3.20
N LEU A 129 24.56 -0.94 -2.73
CA LEU A 129 23.65 -1.90 -3.35
C LEU A 129 23.24 -1.50 -4.78
N LEU A 130 22.93 -0.22 -5.03
CA LEU A 130 22.55 0.27 -6.36
C LEU A 130 23.73 0.34 -7.32
N GLN A 131 24.93 0.65 -6.84
CA GLN A 131 26.15 0.58 -7.63
C GLN A 131 26.42 -0.85 -8.09
N GLN A 132 26.40 -1.80 -7.16
CA GLN A 132 26.55 -3.23 -7.46
C GLN A 132 25.47 -3.72 -8.44
N PHE A 133 24.21 -3.35 -8.22
CA PHE A 133 23.11 -3.66 -9.13
C PHE A 133 23.38 -3.14 -10.54
N CYS A 134 23.80 -1.88 -10.69
CA CYS A 134 24.09 -1.31 -12.02
C CYS A 134 25.30 -1.98 -12.70
N GLU A 135 26.32 -2.37 -11.95
CA GLU A 135 27.52 -3.05 -12.47
C GLU A 135 27.24 -4.48 -12.94
N GLU A 136 26.39 -5.20 -12.22
CA GLU A 136 25.99 -6.58 -12.56
C GLU A 136 24.91 -6.63 -13.64
N PHE A 137 24.09 -5.58 -13.79
CA PHE A 137 22.96 -5.55 -14.72
C PHE A 137 23.38 -5.82 -16.17
N GLU A 138 24.46 -5.18 -16.65
CA GLU A 138 24.92 -5.42 -18.03
C GLU A 138 25.28 -6.89 -18.25
N LYS A 139 26.00 -7.51 -17.31
CA LYS A 139 26.45 -8.90 -17.45
C LYS A 139 25.26 -9.86 -17.49
N LEU A 140 24.19 -9.55 -16.76
CA LEU A 140 23.03 -10.42 -16.58
C LEU A 140 21.95 -10.22 -17.66
N TYR A 141 21.66 -8.98 -18.05
CA TYR A 141 20.55 -8.63 -18.93
C TYR A 141 21.01 -7.99 -20.24
N GLY A 142 22.23 -7.47 -20.27
CA GLY A 142 22.86 -6.93 -21.46
C GLY A 142 22.76 -5.44 -21.67
N VAL A 143 23.78 -4.90 -22.33
CA VAL A 143 23.97 -3.51 -22.78
C VAL A 143 22.74 -2.90 -23.43
N ARG A 144 21.95 -3.68 -24.19
CA ARG A 144 20.73 -3.18 -24.83
C ARG A 144 19.66 -2.76 -23.82
N ASN A 145 19.69 -3.34 -22.62
CA ASN A 145 18.78 -3.07 -21.53
C ASN A 145 19.34 -2.04 -20.52
N MET A 146 20.55 -1.50 -20.77
CA MET A 146 21.16 -0.41 -19.99
C MET A 146 20.50 0.94 -20.33
N THR A 147 19.22 1.05 -19.99
CA THR A 147 18.41 2.24 -20.25
C THR A 147 18.85 3.41 -19.37
N PHE A 148 18.45 4.63 -19.77
CA PHE A 148 18.67 5.83 -18.97
C PHE A 148 18.10 5.72 -17.54
N ASN A 149 16.94 5.08 -17.36
CA ASN A 149 16.33 4.91 -16.04
C ASN A 149 17.19 4.04 -15.11
N LEU A 150 17.89 3.05 -15.67
CA LEU A 150 18.83 2.25 -14.91
C LEU A 150 20.03 3.09 -14.45
N HIS A 151 20.56 3.93 -15.33
CA HIS A 151 21.63 4.87 -14.99
C HIS A 151 21.21 5.84 -13.86
N LEU A 152 19.96 6.32 -13.89
CA LEU A 152 19.43 7.21 -12.86
C LEU A 152 19.41 6.59 -11.46
N LEU A 153 19.41 5.26 -11.33
CA LEU A 153 19.45 4.58 -10.02
C LEU A 153 20.67 5.00 -9.20
N ARG A 154 21.82 5.23 -9.86
CA ARG A 154 23.07 5.67 -9.20
C ARG A 154 22.97 7.03 -8.53
N HIS A 155 21.99 7.85 -8.92
CA HIS A 155 21.79 9.20 -8.37
C HIS A 155 20.71 9.24 -7.29
N ILE A 156 19.92 8.19 -7.13
CA ILE A 156 18.83 8.14 -6.14
C ILE A 156 19.34 8.38 -4.71
N PRO A 157 20.45 7.77 -4.24
CA PRO A 157 20.95 8.01 -2.88
C PRO A 157 21.22 9.50 -2.60
N GLU A 158 21.86 10.20 -3.53
CA GLU A 158 22.12 11.65 -3.41
C GLU A 158 20.85 12.50 -3.51
N CYS A 159 19.87 12.07 -4.32
CA CYS A 159 18.54 12.70 -4.31
C CYS A 159 17.86 12.55 -2.94
N VAL A 160 17.95 11.38 -2.31
CA VAL A 160 17.37 11.14 -0.98
C VAL A 160 18.08 11.94 0.10
N ARG A 161 19.41 12.03 0.03
CA ARG A 161 20.21 12.87 0.94
C ARG A 161 19.77 14.34 0.91
N ARG A 162 19.37 14.85 -0.26
CA ARG A 162 18.97 16.26 -0.44
C ARG A 162 17.48 16.53 -0.23
N LEU A 163 16.61 15.60 -0.65
CA LEU A 163 15.16 15.82 -0.73
C LEU A 163 14.37 15.04 0.32
N GLY A 164 15.04 14.17 1.09
CA GLY A 164 14.40 13.23 2.01
C GLY A 164 14.00 11.91 1.33
N PRO A 165 13.22 11.05 1.99
CA PRO A 165 12.90 9.71 1.50
C PRO A 165 12.18 9.70 0.15
N LEU A 166 12.25 8.59 -0.60
CA LEU A 166 11.65 8.46 -1.94
C LEU A 166 10.15 8.80 -2.00
N TRP A 167 9.42 8.53 -0.92
CA TRP A 167 8.00 8.83 -0.87
C TRP A 167 7.69 10.35 -0.81
N ALA A 168 8.66 11.18 -0.44
CA ALA A 168 8.47 12.62 -0.23
C ALA A 168 8.47 13.43 -1.53
N PHE A 169 9.18 12.97 -2.58
CA PHE A 169 9.37 13.71 -3.83
C PHE A 169 8.91 12.94 -5.08
N ASN A 170 8.02 11.95 -4.91
CA ASN A 170 7.41 11.25 -6.03
C ASN A 170 6.27 12.05 -6.70
N CYS A 171 5.84 11.59 -7.87
CA CYS A 171 4.77 12.24 -8.64
C CYS A 171 3.35 11.85 -8.21
N PHE A 172 3.15 10.95 -7.22
CA PHE A 172 1.81 10.45 -6.88
C PHE A 172 0.87 11.56 -6.42
N LEU A 173 1.38 12.53 -5.65
CA LEU A 173 0.59 13.67 -5.18
C LEU A 173 0.09 14.51 -6.36
N PHE A 174 0.95 14.81 -7.33
CA PHE A 174 0.60 15.62 -8.49
C PHE A 174 -0.39 14.91 -9.40
N GLU A 175 -0.22 13.60 -9.61
CA GLU A 175 -1.17 12.79 -10.38
C GLU A 175 -2.55 12.70 -9.73
N ASP A 176 -2.62 12.56 -8.40
CA ASP A 176 -3.90 12.59 -7.66
C ASP A 176 -4.58 13.96 -7.78
N LEU A 177 -3.81 15.04 -7.62
CA LEU A 177 -4.32 16.41 -7.80
C LEU A 177 -4.82 16.64 -9.23
N ASN A 178 -4.09 16.19 -10.25
CA ASN A 178 -4.52 16.27 -11.64
C ASN A 178 -5.84 15.52 -11.86
N GLY A 179 -5.98 14.32 -11.31
CA GLY A 179 -7.24 13.56 -11.36
C GLY A 179 -8.41 14.30 -10.69
N ARG A 180 -8.17 14.92 -9.53
CA ARG A 180 -9.18 15.73 -8.83
C ARG A 180 -9.58 16.97 -9.62
N LEU A 181 -8.62 17.67 -10.21
CA LEU A 181 -8.87 18.85 -11.05
C LEU A 181 -9.67 18.47 -12.31
N ALA A 182 -9.29 17.37 -12.97
CA ALA A 182 -10.02 16.86 -14.12
C ALA A 182 -11.48 16.51 -13.77
N ALA A 183 -11.72 15.92 -12.59
CA ALA A 183 -13.07 15.58 -12.12
C ALA A 183 -13.96 16.81 -11.83
N MET A 184 -13.38 18.02 -11.66
CA MET A 184 -14.15 19.26 -11.50
C MET A 184 -14.68 19.81 -12.84
N VAL A 185 -14.25 19.24 -13.96
CA VAL A 185 -14.71 19.63 -15.29
C VAL A 185 -15.81 18.65 -15.72
N HIS A 186 -17.05 19.11 -15.75
CA HIS A 186 -18.23 18.31 -16.11
C HIS A 186 -18.73 18.55 -17.53
N GLY A 187 -18.24 19.58 -18.21
CA GLY A 187 -18.61 19.93 -19.58
C GLY A 187 -17.48 20.60 -20.36
N THR A 188 -17.63 20.71 -21.67
CA THR A 188 -16.60 21.19 -22.61
C THR A 188 -16.39 22.72 -22.58
N ASN A 189 -17.36 23.48 -22.07
CA ASN A 189 -17.30 24.94 -22.06
C ASN A 189 -16.70 25.50 -20.77
N HIS A 190 -15.77 26.45 -20.90
CA HIS A 190 -15.18 27.20 -19.77
C HIS A 190 -14.61 26.32 -18.64
N ALA A 191 -13.83 25.29 -18.99
CA ALA A 191 -13.22 24.36 -18.02
C ALA A 191 -12.49 25.08 -16.88
N CYS A 192 -11.68 26.12 -17.17
CA CYS A 192 -10.99 26.91 -16.16
C CYS A 192 -11.93 27.54 -15.13
N LEU A 193 -13.10 28.04 -15.58
CA LEU A 193 -14.09 28.64 -14.70
C LEU A 193 -14.80 27.58 -13.84
N GLN A 194 -15.06 26.39 -14.40
CA GLN A 194 -15.62 25.26 -13.64
C GLN A 194 -14.68 24.82 -12.51
N VAL A 195 -13.38 24.70 -12.80
CA VAL A 195 -12.35 24.40 -11.80
C VAL A 195 -12.26 25.52 -10.76
N ALA A 196 -12.16 26.78 -11.19
CA ALA A 196 -12.06 27.91 -10.27
C ALA A 196 -13.26 27.99 -9.31
N ARG A 197 -14.48 27.82 -9.81
CA ARG A 197 -15.70 27.80 -8.98
C ARG A 197 -15.70 26.64 -7.98
N SER A 198 -15.39 25.43 -8.45
CA SER A 198 -15.37 24.22 -7.61
C SER A 198 -14.32 24.30 -6.52
N LEU A 199 -13.12 24.79 -6.84
CA LEU A 199 -12.05 24.99 -5.88
C LEU A 199 -12.40 26.09 -4.86
N THR A 200 -12.95 27.21 -5.33
CA THR A 200 -13.40 28.30 -4.45
C THR A 200 -14.47 27.80 -3.48
N MET A 201 -15.44 27.02 -3.96
CA MET A 201 -16.44 26.39 -3.09
C MET A 201 -15.78 25.46 -2.07
N ALA A 202 -14.87 24.59 -2.48
CA ALA A 202 -14.18 23.67 -1.57
C ALA A 202 -13.38 24.40 -0.47
N GLN A 203 -12.77 25.55 -0.79
CA GLN A 203 -11.99 26.35 0.16
C GLN A 203 -12.85 27.23 1.07
N ARG A 204 -13.93 27.82 0.55
CA ARG A 204 -14.73 28.83 1.28
C ARG A 204 -15.91 28.24 2.04
N LEU A 205 -16.44 27.10 1.61
CA LEU A 205 -17.62 26.49 2.23
C LEU A 205 -17.40 26.08 3.71
N PRO A 206 -16.24 25.54 4.14
CA PRO A 206 -15.99 25.27 5.56
C PRO A 206 -16.07 26.54 6.43
N VAL A 207 -15.41 27.62 5.98
CA VAL A 207 -15.41 28.92 6.67
C VAL A 207 -16.83 29.50 6.75
N LEU A 208 -17.62 29.35 5.68
CA LEU A 208 -19.01 29.77 5.67
C LEU A 208 -19.84 28.98 6.69
N ILE A 209 -19.67 27.66 6.78
CA ILE A 209 -20.40 26.81 7.74
C ILE A 209 -20.12 27.21 9.18
N GLU A 210 -18.86 27.55 9.50
CA GLU A 210 -18.48 28.02 10.84
C GLU A 210 -19.12 29.37 11.19
N SER A 211 -19.34 30.24 10.20
CA SER A 211 -20.00 31.54 10.39
C SER A 211 -21.53 31.49 10.47
N LEU A 212 -22.14 30.35 10.10
CA LEU A 212 -23.60 30.20 10.08
C LEU A 212 -24.14 29.79 11.46
N SER A 213 -25.24 30.42 11.87
CA SER A 213 -26.03 29.95 13.01
C SER A 213 -26.64 28.58 12.72
N ASP A 214 -26.85 27.79 13.77
CA ASP A 214 -27.49 26.48 13.64
C ASP A 214 -28.90 26.62 13.04
N GLY A 215 -29.16 25.89 11.95
CA GLY A 215 -30.39 26.02 11.19
C GLY A 215 -30.32 25.33 9.82
N CYS A 216 -31.38 25.48 9.03
CA CYS A 216 -31.52 24.81 7.73
C CYS A 216 -30.43 25.20 6.72
N ALA A 217 -29.92 26.43 6.78
CA ALA A 217 -28.83 26.91 5.92
C ALA A 217 -27.51 26.19 6.22
N LYS A 218 -27.14 26.07 7.50
CA LYS A 218 -25.95 25.34 7.94
C LYS A 218 -26.02 23.87 7.52
N ILE A 219 -27.16 23.23 7.76
CA ILE A 219 -27.43 21.84 7.34
C ILE A 219 -27.30 21.67 5.82
N PHE A 220 -27.78 22.64 5.03
CA PHE A 220 -27.65 22.60 3.57
C PHE A 220 -26.20 22.74 3.11
N CYS A 221 -25.44 23.68 3.68
CA CYS A 221 -24.02 23.87 3.38
C CYS A 221 -23.17 22.66 3.80
N GLU A 222 -23.47 22.05 4.95
CA GLU A 222 -22.90 20.78 5.37
C GLU A 222 -23.20 19.67 4.34
N LYS A 223 -24.45 19.53 3.90
CA LYS A 223 -24.82 18.55 2.85
C LYS A 223 -24.06 18.74 1.54
N LEU A 224 -23.67 19.97 1.19
CA LEU A 224 -22.85 20.27 0.01
C LEU A 224 -21.40 19.77 0.18
N LEU A 225 -20.82 19.80 1.39
CA LEU A 225 -19.54 19.15 1.69
C LEU A 225 -19.65 17.61 1.59
N TYR A 226 -20.74 17.03 2.09
CA TYR A 226 -20.89 15.59 2.25
C TYR A 226 -21.33 14.81 0.99
N LYS A 227 -21.60 15.47 -0.15
CA LYS A 227 -21.83 14.77 -1.44
C LYS A 227 -20.69 13.81 -1.84
N TRP A 228 -19.51 13.93 -1.21
CA TRP A 228 -18.30 13.19 -1.55
C TRP A 228 -17.93 12.05 -0.58
N LYS A 229 -18.61 11.88 0.57
CA LYS A 229 -18.35 10.78 1.51
C LYS A 229 -19.64 10.29 2.17
N ARG A 230 -20.37 9.39 1.50
CA ARG A 230 -21.41 8.59 2.16
C ARG A 230 -20.82 7.26 2.63
N GLN A 231 -20.41 7.20 3.89
CA GLN A 231 -20.44 5.95 4.66
C GLN A 231 -21.51 6.10 5.74
N SER A 232 -22.42 5.14 5.84
CA SER A 232 -23.46 5.13 6.87
C SER A 232 -22.83 4.81 8.23
N ILE A 233 -22.65 5.83 9.05
CA ILE A 233 -22.25 5.72 10.46
C ILE A 233 -23.46 5.20 11.25
N ASN A 234 -23.29 4.20 12.12
CA ASN A 234 -24.43 3.69 12.92
C ASN A 234 -24.35 4.04 14.41
N GLU A 235 -23.21 3.83 15.08
CA GLU A 235 -23.14 3.99 16.54
C GLU A 235 -21.73 4.43 16.98
N TYR A 236 -21.67 5.46 17.82
CA TYR A 236 -20.42 5.99 18.38
C TYR A 236 -20.10 5.27 19.69
N LEU A 237 -18.90 4.70 19.80
CA LEU A 237 -18.39 4.15 21.06
C LEU A 237 -17.73 5.26 21.88
N GLN A 238 -16.85 6.03 21.22
CA GLN A 238 -16.11 7.18 21.76
C GLN A 238 -15.77 8.14 20.61
N PRO A 239 -15.37 9.41 20.88
CA PRO A 239 -14.90 10.31 19.84
C PRO A 239 -13.83 9.66 18.95
N GLY A 240 -14.09 9.56 17.65
CA GLY A 240 -13.18 8.93 16.68
C GLY A 240 -13.29 7.40 16.55
N THR A 241 -14.19 6.74 17.28
CA THR A 241 -14.44 5.28 17.18
C THR A 241 -15.93 4.99 16.97
N PHE A 242 -16.29 4.43 15.81
CA PHE A 242 -17.69 4.13 15.46
C PHE A 242 -17.84 2.92 14.53
N SER A 243 -18.97 2.23 14.63
CA SER A 243 -19.32 1.11 13.76
C SER A 243 -19.89 1.59 12.42
N VAL A 244 -19.63 0.85 11.34
CA VAL A 244 -20.04 1.24 9.98
C VAL A 244 -20.80 0.10 9.26
N GLY A 245 -22.05 0.34 8.86
CA GLY A 245 -22.93 -0.67 8.25
C GLY A 245 -23.78 -1.49 9.23
N LYS A 246 -24.58 -2.42 8.73
CA LYS A 246 -25.62 -3.09 9.54
C LYS A 246 -25.05 -3.99 10.65
N TYR A 247 -25.78 -4.05 11.76
CA TYR A 247 -25.61 -5.09 12.77
C TYR A 247 -26.34 -6.37 12.34
N ASN A 248 -25.72 -7.51 12.62
CA ASN A 248 -26.29 -8.83 12.40
C ASN A 248 -26.53 -9.48 13.76
N GLU A 249 -27.68 -10.14 13.91
CA GLU A 249 -28.01 -10.91 15.11
C GLU A 249 -27.12 -12.17 15.22
N ALA A 250 -26.96 -12.66 16.45
CA ALA A 250 -26.07 -13.76 16.83
C ALA A 250 -26.38 -15.14 16.22
N VAL A 251 -27.34 -15.23 15.30
CA VAL A 251 -28.03 -16.47 14.88
C VAL A 251 -27.11 -17.46 14.15
N SER A 252 -25.93 -17.05 13.65
CA SER A 252 -25.09 -17.88 12.77
C SER A 252 -23.58 -17.83 13.05
N TYR A 253 -23.16 -17.54 14.30
CA TYR A 253 -21.73 -17.46 14.64
C TYR A 253 -21.19 -18.72 15.35
N PRO A 254 -19.88 -19.03 15.19
CA PRO A 254 -19.26 -20.25 15.73
C PRO A 254 -19.44 -20.38 17.24
N ASP A 255 -19.63 -21.60 17.74
CA ASP A 255 -19.81 -21.87 19.17
C ASP A 255 -18.66 -21.35 20.03
N LEU A 256 -17.45 -21.28 19.45
CA LEU A 256 -16.26 -20.68 20.06
C LEU A 256 -16.48 -19.22 20.50
N LEU A 257 -17.21 -18.40 19.73
CA LEU A 257 -17.47 -17.01 20.12
C LEU A 257 -18.38 -16.94 21.35
N LYS A 258 -19.39 -17.81 21.40
CA LYS A 258 -20.31 -17.90 22.55
C LYS A 258 -19.57 -18.35 23.80
N GLU A 259 -18.69 -19.34 23.67
CA GLU A 259 -17.83 -19.83 24.75
C GLU A 259 -16.91 -18.72 25.29
N LEU A 260 -16.20 -18.00 24.41
CA LEU A 260 -15.33 -16.89 24.81
C LEU A 260 -16.08 -15.77 25.55
N LEU A 261 -17.27 -15.40 25.09
CA LEU A 261 -18.11 -14.41 25.76
C LEU A 261 -18.63 -14.91 27.11
N SER A 262 -18.99 -16.20 27.19
CA SER A 262 -19.49 -16.81 28.41
C SER A 262 -18.40 -16.89 29.48
N ASN A 263 -17.17 -17.21 29.08
CA ASN A 263 -16.00 -17.19 29.95
C ASN A 263 -15.66 -15.77 30.43
N LEU A 264 -15.84 -14.74 29.59
CA LEU A 264 -15.54 -13.36 29.95
C LEU A 264 -16.55 -12.75 30.93
N TYR A 265 -17.84 -13.05 30.77
CA TYR A 265 -18.92 -12.44 31.55
C TYR A 265 -19.51 -13.37 32.62
N GLY A 266 -19.15 -14.65 32.63
CA GLY A 266 -19.73 -15.69 33.50
C GLY A 266 -21.12 -16.20 33.04
N PHE A 267 -21.67 -15.61 31.99
CA PHE A 267 -22.93 -16.00 31.33
C PHE A 267 -22.88 -15.53 29.87
N LEU A 268 -23.80 -15.99 29.01
CA LEU A 268 -23.85 -15.54 27.61
C LEU A 268 -24.63 -14.22 27.51
N PRO A 269 -23.98 -13.05 27.31
CA PRO A 269 -24.69 -11.79 27.15
C PRO A 269 -25.40 -11.71 25.80
N HIS A 270 -26.38 -10.82 25.67
CA HIS A 270 -26.89 -10.45 24.36
C HIS A 270 -25.79 -9.71 23.58
N PHE A 271 -25.49 -10.19 22.38
CA PHE A 271 -24.48 -9.61 21.52
C PHE A 271 -24.96 -9.47 20.07
N LEU A 272 -24.46 -8.45 19.40
CA LEU A 272 -24.62 -8.22 17.97
C LEU A 272 -23.25 -8.28 17.30
N THR A 273 -23.23 -8.58 16.00
CA THR A 273 -21.99 -8.59 15.23
C THR A 273 -22.04 -7.57 14.11
N PHE A 274 -20.87 -7.13 13.66
CA PHE A 274 -20.72 -6.22 12.54
C PHE A 274 -19.38 -6.40 11.87
N HIS A 275 -19.23 -5.82 10.68
CA HIS A 275 -18.09 -6.12 9.81
C HIS A 275 -17.09 -4.98 9.64
N ARG A 276 -17.44 -3.75 10.02
CA ARG A 276 -16.57 -2.60 9.79
C ARG A 276 -16.58 -1.65 10.97
N LEU A 277 -15.39 -1.21 11.33
CA LEU A 277 -15.14 -0.34 12.46
C LEU A 277 -14.22 0.78 11.99
N TYR A 278 -14.61 2.03 12.26
CA TYR A 278 -13.70 3.15 12.16
C TYR A 278 -13.07 3.39 13.53
N HIS A 279 -11.75 3.32 13.64
CA HIS A 279 -10.98 3.53 14.87
C HIS A 279 -9.60 4.10 14.54
N CYS A 280 -9.07 5.00 15.36
CA CYS A 280 -7.76 5.64 15.15
C CYS A 280 -7.54 6.19 13.73
N LYS A 281 -8.56 6.86 13.17
CA LYS A 281 -8.58 7.41 11.79
C LYS A 281 -8.48 6.36 10.66
N GLN A 282 -8.50 5.07 10.98
CA GLN A 282 -8.44 3.95 10.05
C GLN A 282 -9.78 3.18 10.02
N LEU A 283 -10.13 2.63 8.86
CA LEU A 283 -11.28 1.75 8.71
C LEU A 283 -10.78 0.29 8.76
N PHE A 284 -11.11 -0.41 9.84
CA PHE A 284 -10.89 -1.84 9.98
C PHE A 284 -12.07 -2.62 9.39
N VAL A 285 -11.76 -3.71 8.68
CA VAL A 285 -12.74 -4.54 7.99
C VAL A 285 -12.54 -6.00 8.38
N ALA A 286 -13.63 -6.68 8.74
CA ALA A 286 -13.62 -8.08 9.07
C ALA A 286 -13.56 -8.97 7.82
N LYS A 287 -12.88 -10.12 7.90
CA LYS A 287 -12.78 -11.13 6.83
C LYS A 287 -14.14 -11.61 6.33
N SER A 288 -15.12 -11.71 7.24
CA SER A 288 -16.50 -12.08 6.93
C SER A 288 -17.22 -11.10 5.99
N TYR A 289 -16.63 -9.92 5.72
CA TYR A 289 -17.17 -8.94 4.79
C TYR A 289 -16.84 -9.27 3.33
N SER A 290 -17.72 -10.01 2.67
CA SER A 290 -17.58 -10.42 1.26
C SER A 290 -17.54 -9.28 0.23
N ARG A 291 -17.85 -8.04 0.63
CA ARG A 291 -18.03 -6.89 -0.28
C ARG A 291 -16.81 -5.99 -0.46
N SER A 292 -15.67 -6.23 0.20
CA SER A 292 -14.44 -5.45 -0.05
C SER A 292 -13.24 -6.32 -0.36
N SER A 293 -12.79 -6.26 -1.61
CA SER A 293 -11.50 -6.82 -2.06
C SER A 293 -10.30 -5.88 -1.86
N ARG A 294 -10.51 -4.71 -1.24
CA ARG A 294 -9.54 -3.59 -1.22
C ARG A 294 -9.04 -3.17 0.17
N VAL A 295 -9.56 -3.76 1.24
CA VAL A 295 -9.15 -3.46 2.63
C VAL A 295 -8.80 -4.79 3.26
N SER A 296 -7.60 -4.89 3.82
CA SER A 296 -7.15 -6.12 4.46
C SER A 296 -7.79 -6.25 5.85
N SER A 297 -7.99 -7.50 6.24
CA SER A 297 -8.55 -7.91 7.53
C SER A 297 -7.49 -8.04 8.60
N HIS A 298 -6.23 -7.75 8.29
CA HIS A 298 -5.11 -7.91 9.21
C HIS A 298 -5.04 -6.72 10.17
N VAL A 299 -4.62 -6.97 11.39
CA VAL A 299 -4.57 -5.96 12.43
C VAL A 299 -3.38 -6.16 13.36
N LYS A 300 -2.79 -5.05 13.76
CA LYS A 300 -1.84 -4.96 14.86
C LYS A 300 -2.60 -4.53 16.11
N TYR A 301 -2.36 -5.20 17.23
CA TYR A 301 -3.06 -4.90 18.49
C TYR A 301 -2.13 -5.13 19.68
N ARG A 302 -2.47 -4.51 20.82
CA ARG A 302 -1.67 -4.57 22.05
C ARG A 302 -2.48 -5.10 23.22
N LEU A 303 -2.05 -6.26 23.73
CA LEU A 303 -2.50 -6.80 25.01
C LEU A 303 -1.34 -6.63 26.01
N VAL A 304 -0.68 -7.72 26.39
CA VAL A 304 0.56 -7.68 27.18
C VAL A 304 1.76 -7.30 26.31
N SER A 305 1.78 -7.83 25.08
CA SER A 305 2.76 -7.53 24.04
C SER A 305 2.06 -7.02 22.77
N THR A 306 2.84 -6.53 21.82
CA THR A 306 2.35 -6.23 20.47
C THR A 306 2.16 -7.54 19.72
N ASN A 307 0.95 -7.77 19.20
CA ASN A 307 0.57 -8.98 18.47
C ASN A 307 -0.05 -8.62 17.12
N PHE A 308 -0.11 -9.61 16.22
CA PHE A 308 -0.71 -9.49 14.90
C PHE A 308 -1.78 -10.56 14.71
N GLY A 309 -2.80 -10.26 13.92
CA GLY A 309 -3.85 -11.22 13.64
C GLY A 309 -4.79 -10.78 12.53
N GLU A 310 -5.73 -11.65 12.20
CA GLU A 310 -6.79 -11.40 11.22
C GLU A 310 -8.14 -11.24 11.91
N ILE A 311 -8.82 -10.12 11.68
CA ILE A 311 -10.14 -9.84 12.20
C ILE A 311 -11.17 -10.71 11.47
N LEU A 312 -11.79 -11.63 12.19
CA LEU A 312 -12.85 -12.49 11.66
C LEU A 312 -14.20 -11.77 11.65
N THR A 313 -14.53 -11.07 12.74
CA THR A 313 -15.75 -10.26 12.92
C THR A 313 -15.60 -9.30 14.09
N PHE A 314 -16.46 -8.29 14.19
CA PHE A 314 -16.60 -7.46 15.38
C PHE A 314 -17.85 -7.83 16.16
N VAL A 315 -17.79 -7.65 17.48
CA VAL A 315 -18.84 -8.00 18.43
C VAL A 315 -19.17 -6.81 19.28
N ARG A 316 -20.47 -6.50 19.39
CA ARG A 316 -21.05 -5.49 20.27
C ARG A 316 -21.78 -6.21 21.39
N VAL A 317 -21.39 -5.95 22.63
CA VAL A 317 -22.01 -6.50 23.83
C VAL A 317 -22.60 -5.36 24.65
N ALA A 318 -23.86 -5.49 25.04
CA ALA A 318 -24.52 -4.57 25.97
C ALA A 318 -24.69 -5.30 27.30
N HIS A 319 -24.03 -4.81 28.35
CA HIS A 319 -24.16 -5.38 29.69
C HIS A 319 -24.18 -4.28 30.76
N GLN A 320 -25.19 -4.28 31.63
CA GLN A 320 -25.37 -3.29 32.72
C GLN A 320 -25.25 -1.84 32.23
N ASP A 321 -25.92 -1.51 31.12
CA ASP A 321 -25.91 -0.19 30.46
C ASP A 321 -24.53 0.29 29.96
N VAL A 322 -23.51 -0.56 30.01
CA VAL A 322 -22.20 -0.30 29.42
C VAL A 322 -22.08 -1.05 28.10
N LEU A 323 -21.85 -0.29 27.02
CA LEU A 323 -21.60 -0.83 25.70
C LEU A 323 -20.11 -1.12 25.54
N LYS A 324 -19.78 -2.37 25.21
CA LYS A 324 -18.40 -2.79 24.88
C LYS A 324 -18.35 -3.36 23.47
N MET A 325 -17.29 -3.03 22.74
CA MET A 325 -17.01 -3.59 21.42
C MET A 325 -15.69 -4.36 21.44
N PHE A 326 -15.70 -5.49 20.77
CA PHE A 326 -14.55 -6.38 20.64
C PHE A 326 -14.33 -6.76 19.17
N ALA A 327 -13.09 -7.09 18.83
CA ALA A 327 -12.71 -7.76 17.61
C ALA A 327 -12.42 -9.23 17.92
N LEU A 328 -12.99 -10.14 17.15
CA LEU A 328 -12.61 -11.55 17.17
C LEU A 328 -11.43 -11.74 16.22
N VAL A 329 -10.26 -12.04 16.77
CA VAL A 329 -8.99 -12.04 16.03
C VAL A 329 -8.38 -13.43 16.03
N LYS A 330 -8.03 -13.93 14.85
CA LYS A 330 -7.20 -15.14 14.68
C LYS A 330 -5.74 -14.72 14.70
N LYS A 331 -4.92 -15.28 15.60
CA LYS A 331 -3.52 -14.89 15.75
C LYS A 331 -2.70 -15.23 14.51
N ILE A 332 -1.74 -14.36 14.22
CA ILE A 332 -0.77 -14.54 13.14
C ILE A 332 0.62 -14.29 13.71
N ASP A 333 1.52 -15.24 13.47
CA ASP A 333 2.94 -15.01 13.67
C ASP A 333 3.52 -14.30 12.46
N VAL A 334 4.44 -13.37 12.72
CA VAL A 334 5.14 -12.61 11.70
C VAL A 334 6.60 -12.99 11.77
N VAL A 335 7.10 -13.66 10.73
CA VAL A 335 8.49 -14.12 10.64
C VAL A 335 9.21 -13.48 9.46
N PRO A 336 10.54 -13.22 9.53
CA PRO A 336 11.28 -12.65 8.41
C PRO A 336 11.17 -13.49 7.14
N PHE A 337 11.18 -12.83 5.97
CA PHE A 337 11.22 -13.52 4.68
C PHE A 337 12.49 -14.36 4.50
N ASN A 338 13.63 -13.88 5.00
CA ASN A 338 14.91 -14.56 4.95
C ASN A 338 15.74 -14.24 6.21
N ASP A 339 16.77 -15.06 6.45
CA ASP A 339 17.76 -14.86 7.51
C ASP A 339 19.00 -14.08 7.05
N SER A 340 19.07 -13.69 5.77
CA SER A 340 20.25 -13.03 5.20
C SER A 340 20.38 -11.56 5.57
N GLY A 341 19.34 -10.98 6.20
CA GLY A 341 19.30 -9.57 6.60
C GLY A 341 18.96 -8.60 5.47
N HIS A 342 18.77 -9.11 4.25
CA HIS A 342 18.33 -8.32 3.09
C HIS A 342 16.80 -8.21 3.05
N ALA A 343 16.30 -7.03 2.69
CA ALA A 343 14.88 -6.73 2.62
C ALA A 343 14.10 -7.09 3.92
N PRO A 344 14.55 -6.60 5.10
CA PRO A 344 13.94 -6.96 6.39
C PRO A 344 12.51 -6.45 6.56
N HIS A 345 12.05 -5.58 5.66
CA HIS A 345 10.68 -5.07 5.59
C HIS A 345 9.68 -6.12 5.07
N ILE A 346 10.15 -7.21 4.45
CA ILE A 346 9.28 -8.29 3.96
C ILE A 346 9.19 -9.39 5.02
N MET A 347 7.96 -9.64 5.47
CA MET A 347 7.66 -10.64 6.50
C MET A 347 6.61 -11.63 6.01
N TYR A 348 6.73 -12.89 6.43
CA TYR A 348 5.70 -13.90 6.26
C TYR A 348 4.71 -13.90 7.41
N CYS A 349 3.42 -13.97 7.06
CA CYS A 349 2.34 -14.17 8.00
C CYS A 349 2.03 -15.67 8.10
N VAL A 350 2.28 -16.27 9.26
CA VAL A 350 1.96 -17.68 9.55
C VAL A 350 0.69 -17.71 10.41
N PRO A 351 -0.46 -18.18 9.89
CA PRO A 351 -1.69 -18.21 10.65
C PRO A 351 -1.61 -19.26 11.77
N ARG A 352 -1.98 -18.87 12.99
CA ARG A 352 -2.20 -19.78 14.11
C ARG A 352 -3.66 -20.20 14.21
N GLU A 353 -3.93 -21.32 14.88
CA GLU A 353 -5.32 -21.72 15.18
C GLU A 353 -5.93 -20.93 16.35
N ASP A 354 -5.09 -20.27 17.15
CA ASP A 354 -5.50 -19.48 18.29
C ASP A 354 -6.42 -18.31 17.88
N ILE A 355 -7.59 -18.24 18.50
CA ILE A 355 -8.54 -17.14 18.35
C ILE A 355 -8.74 -16.49 19.71
N GLU A 356 -8.71 -15.16 19.74
CA GLU A 356 -8.95 -14.40 20.96
C GLU A 356 -9.87 -13.20 20.73
N LEU A 357 -10.47 -12.74 21.83
CA LEU A 357 -11.37 -11.59 21.84
C LEU A 357 -10.60 -10.35 22.31
N VAL A 358 -10.38 -9.41 21.39
CA VAL A 358 -9.57 -8.21 21.63
C VAL A 358 -10.48 -7.00 21.81
N PRO A 359 -10.40 -6.22 22.91
CA PRO A 359 -11.13 -4.96 23.03
C PRO A 359 -10.78 -4.01 21.88
N VAL A 360 -11.77 -3.33 21.31
CA VAL A 360 -11.53 -2.42 20.18
C VAL A 360 -10.51 -1.32 20.50
N SER A 361 -10.45 -0.86 21.76
CA SER A 361 -9.48 0.12 22.24
C SER A 361 -8.02 -0.35 22.19
N HIS A 362 -7.77 -1.65 22.00
CA HIS A 362 -6.44 -2.23 21.91
C HIS A 362 -5.97 -2.43 20.47
N LEU A 363 -6.82 -2.12 19.48
CA LEU A 363 -6.43 -2.12 18.07
C LEU A 363 -5.56 -0.89 17.80
N LEU A 364 -4.43 -1.10 17.15
CA LEU A 364 -3.50 -0.04 16.82
C LEU A 364 -3.69 0.37 15.35
N ALA A 365 -3.63 1.68 15.09
CA ALA A 365 -3.47 2.13 13.71
C ALA A 365 -2.07 1.73 13.22
N ILE A 366 -1.96 1.42 11.94
CA ILE A 366 -0.68 1.00 11.34
C ILE A 366 0.37 2.13 11.41
N PHE A 367 -0.07 3.38 11.55
CA PHE A 367 0.77 4.58 11.63
C PHE A 367 1.19 4.98 13.05
N ASP A 368 0.75 4.27 14.10
CA ASP A 368 1.20 4.53 15.47
C ASP A 368 2.52 3.77 15.74
N THR A 369 3.63 4.33 15.25
CA THR A 369 5.00 3.99 15.66
C THR A 369 5.79 5.25 15.92
#